data_AF-A0A6G0XYZ6-F1
#
_entry.id   AF-A0A6G0XYZ6-F1
#
_cell.length_a   1.000
_cell.length_b   1.000
_cell.length_c   1.000
_cell.angle_alpha   90.00
_cell.angle_beta   90.00
_cell.angle_gamma   90.00
#
_symmetry.space_group_name_H-M   'P 1'
#
loop_
_entity.id
_entity.type
_entity.pdbx_description
1 polymer ?
#
loop_
_entity_poly.entity_id
_entity_poly.type
_entity_poly.pdbx_seq_one_letter_code
_entity_poly.pdbx_strand_id
1 'polypeptide(L)'
;MQRSSTNPTNHGLQPKRPFSGPTMTMISINIEGLTPEKENILAELCKTSGCKVLCLQETHRDTNHRRPKISGMRLVVERPHSKYGSAIFTKPDLDIISTGITDKNNIEIMTIDIKQCTVTSIYKPPNESFEFEEPENYRE
;
A
#
# COMPACT_ATOMS: atom_id res chain seq x y z
N MET A 1 69.35 24.88 -7.35
CA MET A 1 67.93 24.98 -7.78
C MET A 1 67.25 23.64 -7.51
N GLN A 2 66.39 23.59 -6.48
CA GLN A 2 65.64 22.39 -6.07
C GLN A 2 64.55 22.05 -7.09
N ARG A 3 64.41 20.76 -7.42
CA ARG A 3 63.27 20.25 -8.18
C ARG A 3 62.06 20.16 -7.23
N SER A 4 60.99 20.87 -7.53
CA SER A 4 59.70 20.74 -6.84
C SER A 4 59.03 19.43 -7.26
N SER A 5 58.86 18.50 -6.32
CA SER A 5 58.01 17.31 -6.51
C SER A 5 56.54 17.72 -6.34
N THR A 6 55.76 17.65 -7.41
CA THR A 6 54.30 17.72 -7.33
C THR A 6 53.75 16.34 -7.00
N ASN A 7 53.14 16.17 -5.83
CA ASN A 7 52.40 14.95 -5.49
C ASN A 7 51.10 14.88 -6.31
N PRO A 8 50.72 13.71 -6.85
CA PRO A 8 49.43 13.54 -7.49
C PRO A 8 48.30 13.59 -6.46
N THR A 9 47.29 14.42 -6.71
CA THR A 9 46.03 14.44 -5.96
C THR A 9 45.28 13.14 -6.18
N ASN A 10 45.28 12.27 -5.16
CA ASN A 10 44.38 11.13 -5.08
C ASN A 10 42.94 11.65 -5.04
N HIS A 11 42.24 11.62 -6.18
CA HIS A 11 40.78 11.69 -6.21
C HIS A 11 40.25 10.37 -5.63
N GLY A 12 40.28 10.26 -4.31
CA GLY A 12 39.64 9.17 -3.59
C GLY A 12 38.19 9.08 -4.04
N LEU A 13 37.80 7.91 -4.57
CA LEU A 13 36.41 7.59 -4.88
C LEU A 13 35.57 7.88 -3.64
N GLN A 14 34.73 8.90 -3.72
CA GLN A 14 33.81 9.24 -2.65
C GLN A 14 32.93 8.02 -2.37
N PRO A 15 32.85 7.55 -1.11
CA PRO A 15 32.01 6.41 -0.78
C PRO A 15 30.57 6.73 -1.19
N LYS A 16 29.96 5.84 -1.97
CA LYS A 16 28.53 5.94 -2.32
C LYS A 16 27.75 6.04 -1.01
N ARG A 17 26.92 7.09 -0.88
CA ARG A 17 26.08 7.27 0.31
C ARG A 17 25.22 6.02 0.50
N PRO A 18 25.07 5.51 1.75
CA PRO A 18 24.19 4.39 1.99
C PRO A 18 22.77 4.77 1.58
N PHE A 19 22.05 3.81 0.98
CA PHE A 19 20.63 3.99 0.68
C PHE A 19 19.88 4.35 1.97
N SER A 20 19.01 5.37 1.92
CA SER A 20 18.32 5.94 3.08
C SER A 20 17.16 5.08 3.62
N GLY A 21 17.15 3.78 3.34
CA GLY A 21 16.02 2.88 3.59
C GLY A 21 14.91 2.98 2.54
N PRO A 22 13.86 2.16 2.65
CA PRO A 22 12.75 2.15 1.71
C PRO A 22 11.95 3.45 1.77
N THR A 23 11.67 4.04 0.60
CA THR A 23 10.82 5.25 0.49
C THR A 23 9.34 4.92 0.75
N MET A 24 8.92 3.70 0.41
CA MET A 24 7.56 3.20 0.53
C MET A 24 7.59 1.74 0.99
N THR A 25 6.82 1.41 2.02
CA THR A 25 6.55 0.03 2.44
C THR A 25 5.04 -0.21 2.34
N MET A 26 4.64 -1.26 1.65
CA MET A 26 3.24 -1.64 1.49
C MET A 26 3.03 -3.09 1.91
N ILE A 27 1.84 -3.39 2.42
CA ILE A 27 1.42 -4.74 2.78
C ILE A 27 0.12 -5.04 2.06
N SER A 28 0.03 -6.20 1.40
CA SER A 28 -1.23 -6.73 0.86
C SER A 28 -1.51 -8.08 1.50
N ILE A 29 -2.72 -8.26 2.01
CA ILE A 29 -3.12 -9.49 2.68
C ILE A 29 -4.61 -9.80 2.45
N ASN A 30 -4.86 -11.02 1.99
CA ASN A 30 -6.16 -11.63 2.13
C ASN A 30 -6.31 -12.07 3.59
N ILE A 31 -7.26 -11.46 4.32
CA ILE A 31 -7.34 -11.58 5.78
C ILE A 31 -8.30 -12.68 6.23
N GLU A 32 -9.13 -13.23 5.34
CA GLU A 32 -10.16 -14.24 5.62
C GLU A 32 -11.01 -13.88 6.85
N GLY A 33 -11.83 -12.85 6.70
CA GLY A 33 -12.66 -12.27 7.76
C GLY A 33 -11.87 -11.41 8.75
N LEU A 34 -12.22 -10.13 8.81
CA LEU A 34 -11.57 -9.16 9.70
C LEU A 34 -12.25 -9.13 11.07
N THR A 35 -11.53 -9.52 12.12
CA THR A 35 -11.97 -9.41 13.53
C THR A 35 -11.25 -8.26 14.25
N PRO A 36 -11.75 -7.79 15.41
CA PRO A 36 -11.04 -6.80 16.23
C PRO A 36 -9.61 -7.23 16.63
N GLU A 37 -9.37 -8.52 16.87
CA GLU A 37 -8.06 -9.06 17.22
C GLU A 37 -7.11 -8.97 16.03
N LYS A 38 -7.58 -9.31 14.82
CA LYS A 38 -6.80 -9.15 13.59
C LYS A 38 -6.48 -7.68 13.32
N GLU A 39 -7.40 -6.75 13.61
CA GLU A 39 -7.13 -5.31 13.51
C GLU A 39 -5.97 -4.88 14.44
N ASN A 40 -5.90 -5.41 15.66
CA ASN A 40 -4.80 -5.13 16.60
C ASN A 40 -3.47 -5.68 16.10
N ILE A 41 -3.44 -6.92 15.58
CA ILE A 41 -2.24 -7.53 15.01
C ILE A 41 -1.78 -6.74 13.78
N LEU A 42 -2.70 -6.37 12.89
CA LEU A 42 -2.40 -5.56 11.70
C LEU A 42 -1.87 -4.16 12.08
N ALA A 43 -2.37 -3.56 13.14
CA ALA A 43 -1.86 -2.27 13.63
C ALA A 43 -0.40 -2.39 14.10
N GLU A 44 -0.06 -3.43 14.87
CA GLU A 44 1.32 -3.67 15.30
C GLU A 44 2.23 -4.04 14.12
N LEU A 45 1.74 -4.84 13.17
CA LEU A 45 2.47 -5.15 11.94
C LEU A 45 2.77 -3.88 11.13
N CYS A 46 1.79 -3.00 10.95
CA CYS A 46 1.98 -1.75 10.23
C CYS A 46 2.97 -0.81 10.94
N LYS A 47 2.92 -0.78 12.27
CA LYS A 47 3.83 0.02 13.09
C LYS A 47 5.28 -0.48 13.00
N THR A 48 5.49 -1.79 13.17
CA THR A 48 6.83 -2.40 13.19
C THR A 48 7.49 -2.42 11.81
N SER A 49 6.72 -2.59 10.74
CA SER A 49 7.24 -2.57 9.36
C SER A 49 7.41 -1.17 8.76
N GLY A 50 6.87 -0.13 9.40
CA GLY A 50 6.77 1.20 8.80
C GLY A 50 5.83 1.24 7.58
N CYS A 51 4.82 0.37 7.54
CA CYS A 51 3.83 0.28 6.47
C CYS A 51 3.13 1.63 6.25
N LYS A 52 3.13 2.08 4.99
CA LYS A 52 2.47 3.31 4.54
C LYS A 52 1.14 3.05 3.84
N VAL A 53 1.00 1.89 3.19
CA VAL A 53 -0.24 1.45 2.51
C VAL A 53 -0.51 0.00 2.86
N LEU A 54 -1.69 -0.27 3.44
CA LEU A 54 -2.17 -1.61 3.76
C LEU A 54 -3.40 -1.92 2.90
N CYS A 55 -3.31 -2.94 2.07
CA CYS A 55 -4.40 -3.47 1.27
C CYS A 55 -4.92 -4.75 1.92
N LEU A 56 -6.21 -4.77 2.26
CA LEU A 56 -6.91 -5.93 2.80
C LEU A 56 -7.90 -6.47 1.76
N GLN A 57 -7.92 -7.79 1.61
CA GLN A 57 -8.96 -8.51 0.86
C GLN A 57 -9.69 -9.50 1.77
N GLU A 58 -10.90 -9.91 1.39
CA GLU A 58 -11.77 -10.84 2.15
C GLU A 58 -12.02 -10.39 3.59
N THR A 59 -12.44 -9.14 3.76
CA THR A 59 -12.73 -8.55 5.08
C THR A 59 -13.99 -9.13 5.74
N HIS A 60 -14.93 -9.67 4.95
CA HIS A 60 -16.22 -10.23 5.39
C HIS A 60 -17.02 -9.25 6.26
N ARG A 61 -17.03 -7.98 5.88
CA ARG A 61 -17.78 -6.92 6.55
C ARG A 61 -18.67 -6.19 5.54
N ASP A 62 -19.97 -6.38 5.67
CA ASP A 62 -20.97 -5.60 4.94
C ASP A 62 -21.29 -4.26 5.64
N THR A 63 -22.24 -3.51 5.11
CA THR A 63 -22.67 -2.21 5.64
C THR A 63 -23.32 -2.26 7.02
N ASN A 64 -23.72 -3.43 7.51
CA ASN A 64 -24.29 -3.61 8.85
C ASN A 64 -23.18 -3.82 9.91
N HIS A 65 -21.95 -4.09 9.49
CA HIS A 65 -20.82 -4.25 10.37
C HIS A 65 -20.15 -2.90 10.67
N ARG A 66 -19.43 -2.83 11.78
CA ARG A 66 -18.55 -1.68 12.04
C ARG A 66 -17.47 -1.64 10.96
N ARG A 67 -17.30 -0.47 10.34
CA ARG A 67 -16.23 -0.20 9.37
C ARG A 67 -14.86 -0.67 9.91
N PRO A 68 -14.03 -1.30 9.07
CA PRO A 68 -12.66 -1.68 9.39
C PRO A 68 -11.88 -0.52 10.01
N LYS A 69 -11.15 -0.79 11.11
CA LYS A 69 -10.30 0.20 11.77
C LYS A 69 -8.95 -0.39 12.10
N ILE A 70 -7.87 0.22 11.58
CA ILE A 70 -6.49 -0.14 11.92
C ILE A 70 -5.86 1.05 12.66
N SER A 71 -5.46 0.84 13.91
CA SER A 71 -4.88 1.93 14.71
C SER A 71 -3.62 2.48 14.05
N GLY A 72 -3.50 3.81 13.98
CA GLY A 72 -2.38 4.50 13.32
C GLY A 72 -2.44 4.53 11.79
N MET A 73 -3.55 4.09 11.19
CA MET A 73 -3.82 4.14 9.75
C MET A 73 -5.19 4.78 9.49
N ARG A 74 -5.35 5.43 8.34
CA ARG A 74 -6.59 6.02 7.81
C ARG A 74 -7.18 5.09 6.77
N LEU A 75 -8.47 4.75 6.90
CA LEU A 75 -9.22 4.05 5.85
C LEU A 75 -9.46 5.01 4.68
N VAL A 76 -9.00 4.65 3.48
CA VAL A 76 -9.06 5.51 2.28
C VAL A 76 -10.14 5.05 1.31
N VAL A 77 -10.20 3.74 1.04
CA VAL A 77 -11.23 3.14 0.17
C VAL A 77 -11.71 1.84 0.81
N GLU A 78 -12.98 1.53 0.66
CA GLU A 78 -13.62 0.33 1.18
C GLU A 78 -14.66 -0.18 0.19
N ARG A 79 -14.72 -1.51 0.01
CA ARG A 79 -15.80 -2.24 -0.63
C ARG A 79 -16.44 -3.15 0.44
N PRO A 80 -17.57 -2.77 1.05
CA PRO A 80 -18.23 -3.62 2.04
C PRO A 80 -18.89 -4.85 1.40
N HIS A 81 -18.67 -6.04 1.94
CA HIS A 81 -19.35 -7.26 1.50
C HIS A 81 -19.31 -8.38 2.55
N SER A 82 -20.39 -9.13 2.69
CA SER A 82 -20.53 -10.17 3.72
C SER A 82 -19.67 -11.42 3.45
N LYS A 83 -19.41 -11.74 2.18
CA LYS A 83 -18.58 -12.88 1.76
C LYS A 83 -17.17 -12.49 1.29
N TYR A 84 -16.96 -11.23 0.91
CA TYR A 84 -15.72 -10.75 0.26
C TYR A 84 -15.33 -9.44 0.93
N GLY A 85 -15.06 -8.41 0.14
CA GLY A 85 -14.88 -7.06 0.60
C GLY A 85 -13.42 -6.74 0.85
N SER A 86 -13.04 -5.55 0.45
CA SER A 86 -11.65 -5.10 0.48
C SER A 86 -11.56 -3.70 1.06
N ALA A 87 -10.38 -3.37 1.59
CA ALA A 87 -10.12 -2.07 2.17
C ALA A 87 -8.67 -1.64 1.90
N ILE A 88 -8.47 -0.38 1.56
CA ILE A 88 -7.15 0.24 1.50
C ILE A 88 -7.03 1.24 2.65
N PHE A 89 -5.99 1.06 3.45
CA PHE A 89 -5.59 1.98 4.49
C PHE A 89 -4.26 2.64 4.15
N THR A 90 -4.07 3.89 4.57
CA THR A 90 -2.79 4.58 4.44
C THR A 90 -2.36 5.18 5.77
N LYS A 91 -1.09 5.57 5.88
CA LYS A 91 -0.70 6.51 6.94
C LYS A 91 -1.50 7.83 6.81
N PRO A 92 -1.86 8.48 7.94
CA PRO A 92 -2.68 9.69 7.90
C PRO A 92 -2.02 10.89 7.19
N ASP A 93 -0.69 10.94 7.19
CA ASP A 93 0.14 11.99 6.58
C ASP A 93 0.46 11.75 5.10
N LEU A 94 -0.03 10.65 4.51
CA LEU A 94 0.10 10.40 3.08
C LEU A 94 -0.97 11.20 2.31
N ASP A 95 -0.56 12.02 1.35
CA ASP A 95 -1.47 12.77 0.50
C ASP A 95 -2.14 11.83 -0.52
N ILE A 96 -3.47 11.74 -0.47
CA ILE A 96 -4.26 10.99 -1.46
C ILE A 96 -4.80 11.99 -2.46
N ILE A 97 -4.39 11.85 -3.72
CA ILE A 97 -4.83 12.70 -4.82
C ILE A 97 -6.21 12.27 -5.31
N SER A 98 -6.41 10.97 -5.49
CA SER A 98 -7.67 10.40 -5.93
C SER A 98 -7.82 8.95 -5.49
N THR A 99 -9.06 8.49 -5.53
CA THR A 99 -9.44 7.10 -5.26
C THR A 99 -10.39 6.63 -6.34
N GLY A 100 -10.31 5.36 -6.74
CA GLY A 100 -11.24 4.73 -7.66
C GLY A 100 -11.51 3.30 -7.25
N ILE A 101 -12.70 2.83 -7.58
CA ILE A 101 -13.14 1.47 -7.30
C ILE A 101 -13.98 0.96 -8.47
N THR A 102 -13.73 -0.27 -8.88
CA THR A 102 -14.63 -1.06 -9.73
C THR A 102 -14.93 -2.38 -9.05
N ASP A 103 -16.14 -2.86 -9.26
CA ASP A 103 -16.67 -4.11 -8.73
C ASP A 103 -17.58 -4.74 -9.77
N LYS A 104 -16.99 -5.56 -10.63
CA LYS A 104 -17.72 -6.31 -11.66
C LYS A 104 -17.50 -7.79 -11.43
N ASN A 105 -18.59 -8.54 -11.39
CA ASN A 105 -18.58 -9.98 -11.10
C ASN A 105 -17.83 -10.31 -9.78
N ASN A 106 -17.89 -9.41 -8.79
CA ASN A 106 -17.16 -9.49 -7.51
C ASN A 106 -15.63 -9.45 -7.64
N ILE A 107 -15.10 -9.04 -8.79
CA ILE A 107 -13.70 -8.67 -8.94
C ILE A 107 -13.58 -7.23 -8.45
N GLU A 108 -12.89 -7.05 -7.33
CA GLU A 108 -12.78 -5.75 -6.67
C GLU A 108 -11.43 -5.16 -7.05
N ILE A 109 -11.43 -4.04 -7.79
CA ILE A 109 -10.21 -3.32 -8.17
C ILE A 109 -10.27 -1.94 -7.52
N MET A 110 -9.35 -1.67 -6.62
CA MET A 110 -9.32 -0.43 -5.83
C MET A 110 -8.00 0.28 -6.06
N THR A 111 -8.06 1.51 -6.55
CA THR A 111 -6.87 2.31 -6.88
C THR A 111 -6.81 3.56 -6.03
N ILE A 112 -5.64 3.82 -5.43
CA ILE A 112 -5.32 5.12 -4.81
C ILE A 112 -4.18 5.78 -5.60
N ASP A 113 -4.28 7.09 -5.82
CA ASP A 113 -3.19 7.91 -6.37
C ASP A 113 -2.52 8.67 -5.21
N ILE A 114 -1.22 8.44 -5.04
CA ILE A 114 -0.38 9.07 -4.00
C ILE A 114 0.69 9.98 -4.59
N LYS A 115 0.31 10.76 -5.62
CA LYS A 115 1.08 11.80 -6.31
C LYS A 115 2.23 11.28 -7.18
N GLN A 116 3.07 10.41 -6.64
CA GLN A 116 4.26 9.89 -7.31
C GLN A 116 4.06 8.48 -7.87
N CYS A 117 3.05 7.77 -7.37
CA CYS A 117 2.63 6.48 -7.90
C CYS A 117 1.15 6.25 -7.63
N THR A 118 0.59 5.29 -8.36
CA THR A 118 -0.72 4.69 -8.10
C THR A 118 -0.52 3.34 -7.41
N VAL A 119 -1.44 2.99 -6.51
CA VAL A 119 -1.50 1.67 -5.88
C VAL A 119 -2.85 1.06 -6.21
N THR A 120 -2.84 -0.07 -6.92
CA THR A 120 -4.04 -0.82 -7.28
C THR A 120 -4.07 -2.15 -6.53
N SER A 121 -5.03 -2.31 -5.63
CA SER A 121 -5.34 -3.57 -4.95
C SER A 121 -6.41 -4.30 -5.75
N ILE A 122 -6.18 -5.58 -6.03
CA ILE A 122 -7.11 -6.42 -6.81
C ILE A 122 -7.48 -7.63 -5.97
N TYR A 123 -8.78 -7.81 -5.77
CA TYR A 123 -9.36 -9.07 -5.31
C TYR A 123 -10.09 -9.76 -6.45
N LYS A 124 -9.87 -11.07 -6.58
CA LYS A 124 -10.54 -11.92 -7.55
C LYS A 124 -11.05 -13.16 -6.81
N PRO A 125 -12.37 -13.44 -6.83
CA PRO A 125 -12.90 -14.64 -6.23
C PRO A 125 -12.34 -15.92 -6.85
N PRO A 126 -12.30 -17.03 -6.08
CA PRO A 126 -11.93 -18.34 -6.62
C PRO A 126 -12.93 -18.78 -7.69
N ASN A 127 -12.45 -19.51 -8.70
CA ASN A 127 -13.22 -20.10 -9.81
C ASN A 127 -13.88 -19.13 -10.80
N GLU A 128 -13.76 -17.82 -10.61
CA GLU A 128 -14.19 -16.85 -11.63
C GLU A 128 -13.14 -16.73 -12.74
N SER A 129 -13.48 -16.16 -13.89
CA SER A 129 -12.49 -15.66 -14.86
C SER A 129 -12.01 -14.27 -14.44
N PHE A 130 -10.75 -13.91 -14.72
CA PHE A 130 -10.30 -12.55 -14.38
C PHE A 130 -10.76 -11.59 -15.47
N GLU A 131 -11.53 -10.58 -15.08
CA GLU A 131 -12.00 -9.50 -15.93
C GLU A 131 -11.53 -8.20 -15.29
N PHE A 132 -10.66 -7.47 -15.97
CA PHE A 132 -10.17 -6.19 -15.49
C PHE A 132 -11.09 -5.08 -15.96
N GLU A 133 -11.64 -4.33 -15.01
CA GLU A 133 -12.37 -3.10 -15.28
C GLU A 133 -11.59 -1.94 -14.67
N GLU A 134 -11.08 -1.07 -15.53
CA GLU A 134 -10.26 0.07 -15.14
C GLU A 134 -11.02 1.02 -14.20
N PRO A 135 -10.50 1.28 -12.99
CA PRO A 135 -11.01 2.38 -12.17
C PRO A 135 -10.81 3.73 -12.84
N GLU A 136 -11.71 4.69 -12.56
CA GLU A 136 -11.67 6.04 -13.16
C GLU A 136 -10.31 6.75 -13.01
N ASN A 137 -9.56 6.44 -11.96
CA ASN A 137 -8.26 7.03 -11.66
C ASN A 137 -7.07 6.12 -11.99
N TYR A 138 -7.27 5.04 -12.73
CA TYR A 138 -6.19 4.18 -13.20
C TYR A 138 -5.30 4.94 -14.19
N ARG A 139 -3.97 4.82 -14.01
CA ARG A 139 -2.96 5.44 -14.85
C ARG A 139 -1.87 4.41 -15.11
N GLU A 140 -1.58 4.14 -16.38
CA GLU A 140 -0.47 3.31 -16.87
C GLU A 140 0.87 4.06 -16.88
#